data_AF-A0A146G038-F1
#
_entry.id   AF-A0A146G038-F1
#
_cell.length_a   1.000
_cell.length_b   1.000
_cell.length_c   1.000
_cell.angle_alpha   90.00
_cell.angle_beta   90.00
_cell.angle_gamma   90.00
#
_symmetry.space_group_name_H-M   'P 1'
#
loop_
_entity.id
_entity.type
_entity.pdbx_description
1 polymer ?
#
loop_
_entity_poly.entity_id
_entity_poly.type
_entity_poly.pdbx_seq_one_letter_code
_entity_poly.pdbx_strand_id
1 'polypeptide(L)'
;MNLPSILPKLTPPLGDREAISDAMYRCLWGFDTADAALFASSFAADDCVFDLNGKVMHGLEEIKAKCFDSIAKLDTTHFLTNVRVSYVEGESTAVGTSCGLAQHYAPGQGLRDNSRSLLVGSLYWYEFVKDESDGTSSSPQ
;
A
#
# COMPACT_ATOMS: atom_id res chain seq x y z
N MET A 1 2.73 -2.06 -21.76
CA MET A 1 3.89 -2.87 -21.35
C MET A 1 3.31 -3.98 -20.48
N ASN A 2 3.41 -5.25 -20.88
CA ASN A 2 2.90 -6.36 -20.07
C ASN A 2 3.99 -6.68 -19.04
N LEU A 3 4.05 -5.90 -17.95
CA LEU A 3 4.98 -6.19 -16.88
C LEU A 3 4.51 -7.50 -16.22
N PRO A 4 5.38 -8.52 -16.06
CA PRO A 4 5.09 -9.62 -15.14
C PRO A 4 4.77 -9.03 -13.76
N SER A 5 3.93 -9.72 -12.96
CA SER A 5 3.59 -9.35 -11.56
C SER A 5 4.72 -8.54 -10.95
N ILE A 6 4.50 -7.23 -10.84
CA ILE A 6 5.59 -6.25 -10.71
C ILE A 6 6.36 -6.46 -9.40
N LEU A 7 5.68 -7.03 -8.41
CA LEU A 7 6.32 -7.49 -7.19
C LEU A 7 6.69 -8.96 -7.28
N PRO A 8 7.97 -9.31 -7.02
CA PRO A 8 8.38 -10.70 -6.92
C PRO A 8 7.72 -11.34 -5.71
N LYS A 9 7.30 -12.60 -5.85
CA LYS A 9 6.95 -13.42 -4.70
C LYS A 9 8.22 -13.65 -3.88
N LEU A 10 8.21 -13.22 -2.62
CA LEU A 10 9.38 -13.30 -1.76
C LEU A 10 9.59 -14.75 -1.30
N THR A 11 10.83 -15.23 -1.40
CA THR A 11 11.24 -16.55 -0.93
C THR A 11 12.64 -16.44 -0.33
N PRO A 12 12.82 -16.66 0.99
CA PRO A 12 11.78 -17.01 1.96
C PRO A 12 10.75 -15.88 2.17
N PRO A 13 9.57 -16.17 2.73
CA PRO A 13 8.63 -15.14 3.16
C PRO A 13 9.28 -14.13 4.12
N LEU A 14 8.71 -12.92 4.18
CA LEU A 14 9.14 -11.90 5.13
C LEU A 14 8.87 -12.32 6.57
N GLY A 15 9.71 -11.82 7.50
CA GLY A 15 9.38 -11.86 8.92
C GLY A 15 8.22 -10.93 9.23
N ASP A 16 7.56 -11.13 10.38
CA ASP A 16 6.38 -10.33 10.77
C ASP A 16 6.67 -8.82 10.73
N ARG A 17 7.85 -8.39 11.17
CA ARG A 17 8.24 -6.97 11.17
C ARG A 17 8.33 -6.40 9.75
N GLU A 18 8.97 -7.13 8.83
CA GLU A 18 9.10 -6.70 7.44
C GLU A 18 7.75 -6.74 6.72
N ALA A 19 6.90 -7.73 7.00
CA ALA A 19 5.56 -7.87 6.43
C ALA A 19 4.66 -6.66 6.71
N ILE A 20 4.79 -6.04 7.90
CA ILE A 20 4.05 -4.82 8.25
C ILE A 20 4.40 -3.66 7.30
N SER A 21 5.69 -3.45 7.03
CA SER A 21 6.12 -2.39 6.11
C SER A 21 5.77 -2.75 4.66
N ASP A 22 5.83 -4.03 4.32
CA ASP A 22 5.47 -4.55 2.99
C ASP A 22 4.01 -4.28 2.63
N ALA A 23 3.07 -4.36 3.59
CA ALA A 23 1.68 -3.97 3.34
C ALA A 23 1.57 -2.55 2.77
N MET A 24 2.33 -1.59 3.32
CA MET A 24 2.36 -0.23 2.77
C MET A 24 3.03 -0.14 1.41
N TYR A 25 4.10 -0.89 1.18
CA TYR A 25 4.73 -0.93 -0.14
C TYR A 25 3.76 -1.49 -1.18
N ARG A 26 3.04 -2.56 -0.88
CA ARG A 26 2.00 -3.12 -1.77
C ARG A 26 0.87 -2.13 -2.04
N CYS A 27 0.43 -1.38 -1.03
CA CYS A 27 -0.57 -0.31 -1.20
C CYS A 27 -0.10 0.73 -2.24
N LEU A 28 1.11 1.25 -2.07
CA LEU A 28 1.68 2.29 -2.92
C LEU A 28 2.02 1.80 -4.33
N TRP A 29 2.60 0.61 -4.42
CA TRP A 29 2.83 -0.05 -5.71
C TRP A 29 1.52 -0.31 -6.45
N GLY A 30 0.44 -0.65 -5.74
CA GLY A 30 -0.89 -0.77 -6.31
C GLY A 30 -1.35 0.52 -7.00
N PHE A 31 -1.14 1.68 -6.38
CA PHE A 31 -1.40 2.98 -7.01
C PHE A 31 -0.52 3.21 -8.25
N ASP A 32 0.80 3.05 -8.09
CA ASP A 32 1.79 3.38 -9.12
C ASP A 32 1.66 2.51 -10.37
N THR A 33 1.12 1.30 -10.22
CA THR A 33 0.98 0.31 -11.30
C THR A 33 -0.45 0.12 -11.78
N ALA A 34 -1.41 0.82 -11.17
CA ALA A 34 -2.84 0.62 -11.37
C ALA A 34 -3.29 -0.85 -11.15
N ASP A 35 -2.61 -1.59 -10.27
CA ASP A 35 -2.94 -2.97 -9.94
C ASP A 35 -3.90 -3.02 -8.73
N ALA A 36 -5.18 -3.22 -9.03
CA ALA A 36 -6.24 -3.26 -8.02
C ALA A 36 -6.13 -4.47 -7.07
N ALA A 37 -5.60 -5.60 -7.54
CA ALA A 37 -5.44 -6.80 -6.71
C ALA A 37 -4.28 -6.60 -5.73
N LEU A 38 -3.18 -6.01 -6.20
CA LEU A 38 -2.06 -5.64 -5.34
C LEU A 38 -2.45 -4.58 -4.30
N PHE A 39 -3.18 -3.54 -4.72
CA PHE A 39 -3.72 -2.54 -3.79
C PHE A 39 -4.61 -3.20 -2.74
N ALA A 40 -5.58 -4.02 -3.17
CA ALA A 40 -6.50 -4.73 -2.29
C ALA A 40 -5.79 -5.62 -1.26
N SER A 41 -4.70 -6.28 -1.66
CA SER A 41 -3.94 -7.15 -0.76
C SER A 41 -3.38 -6.42 0.48
N SER A 42 -3.21 -5.10 0.43
CA SER A 42 -2.66 -4.31 1.54
C SER A 42 -3.68 -3.99 2.65
N PHE A 43 -4.96 -4.31 2.44
CA PHE A 43 -6.03 -4.06 3.39
C PHE A 43 -6.50 -5.36 4.03
N ALA A 44 -6.92 -5.26 5.30
CA ALA A 44 -7.67 -6.33 5.94
C ALA A 44 -8.95 -6.64 5.16
N ALA A 45 -9.31 -7.92 5.09
CA ALA A 45 -10.49 -8.39 4.37
C ALA A 45 -11.78 -7.74 4.92
N ASP A 46 -11.85 -7.59 6.24
CA ASP A 46 -12.98 -7.03 6.95
C ASP A 46 -12.60 -5.71 7.65
N ASP A 47 -13.54 -4.77 7.70
CA ASP A 47 -13.47 -3.53 8.49
C ASP A 47 -12.26 -2.60 8.27
N CYS A 48 -11.68 -2.61 7.06
CA CYS A 48 -10.62 -1.65 6.74
C CYS A 48 -11.15 -0.20 6.64
N VAL A 49 -10.34 0.75 7.10
CA VAL A 49 -10.65 2.19 7.08
C VAL A 49 -9.49 2.95 6.46
N PHE A 50 -9.79 3.90 5.59
CA PHE A 50 -8.80 4.83 5.03
C PHE A 50 -9.27 6.26 5.24
N ASP A 51 -8.50 7.03 6.00
CA ASP A 51 -8.73 8.46 6.21
C ASP A 51 -7.77 9.27 5.34
N LEU A 52 -8.32 10.00 4.37
CA LEU A 52 -7.58 10.96 3.56
C LEU A 52 -7.94 12.39 3.98
N ASN A 53 -7.19 12.95 4.94
CA ASN A 53 -7.36 14.32 5.45
C ASN A 53 -8.80 14.64 5.91
N GLY A 54 -9.40 13.76 6.70
CA GLY A 54 -10.76 13.87 7.23
C GLY A 54 -11.84 13.28 6.30
N LYS A 55 -11.46 12.83 5.09
CA LYS A 55 -12.33 12.05 4.22
C LYS A 55 -12.17 10.56 4.55
N VAL A 56 -12.96 10.11 5.51
CA VAL A 56 -12.98 8.72 5.96
C VAL A 56 -13.75 7.84 4.96
N MET A 57 -13.17 6.70 4.61
CA MET A 57 -13.73 5.68 3.73
C MET A 57 -13.72 4.34 4.46
N HIS A 58 -14.84 3.61 4.40
CA HIS A 58 -15.06 2.36 5.13
C HIS A 58 -15.22 1.19 4.15
N GLY A 59 -14.38 0.18 4.33
CA GLY A 59 -14.36 -1.01 3.50
C GLY A 59 -13.67 -0.79 2.17
N LEU A 60 -13.13 -1.88 1.63
CA LEU A 60 -12.26 -1.85 0.46
C LEU A 60 -12.96 -1.31 -0.79
N GLU A 61 -14.26 -1.61 -0.96
CA GLU A 61 -15.02 -1.14 -2.12
C GLU A 61 -15.18 0.39 -2.13
N GLU A 62 -15.44 1.00 -0.97
CA GLU A 62 -15.52 2.46 -0.86
C GLU A 62 -14.15 3.11 -1.07
N ILE A 63 -13.11 2.55 -0.45
CA ILE A 63 -11.71 3.00 -0.62
C ILE A 63 -11.32 2.95 -2.09
N LYS A 64 -11.65 1.87 -2.80
CA LYS A 64 -11.36 1.76 -4.23
C LYS A 64 -12.10 2.83 -5.05
N ALA A 65 -13.41 2.91 -4.89
CA ALA A 65 -14.25 3.83 -5.65
C ALA A 65 -13.91 5.32 -5.39
N LYS A 66 -13.54 5.67 -4.16
CA LYS A 66 -13.33 7.07 -3.73
C LYS A 66 -11.87 7.51 -3.67
N CYS A 67 -10.91 6.59 -3.81
CA CYS A 67 -9.48 6.87 -3.82
C CYS A 67 -8.79 6.18 -5.00
N PHE A 68 -8.65 4.85 -4.97
CA PHE A 68 -7.88 4.08 -5.97
C PHE A 68 -8.25 4.39 -7.41
N ASP A 69 -9.53 4.35 -7.76
CA ASP A 69 -10.01 4.51 -9.15
C ASP A 69 -9.68 5.88 -9.76
N SER A 70 -9.41 6.88 -8.92
CA SER A 70 -8.99 8.21 -9.38
C SER A 70 -7.49 8.28 -9.61
N ILE A 71 -6.70 7.66 -8.73
CA ILE A 71 -5.23 7.67 -8.78
C ILE A 71 -4.71 6.69 -9.83
N ALA A 72 -5.33 5.52 -9.98
CA ALA A 72 -4.96 4.49 -10.95
C ALA A 72 -5.09 4.94 -12.43
N LYS A 73 -5.67 6.12 -12.69
CA LYS A 73 -5.76 6.73 -14.03
C LYS A 73 -4.62 7.70 -14.32
N LEU A 74 -3.75 7.94 -13.34
CA LEU A 74 -2.65 8.90 -13.41
C LEU A 74 -1.32 8.15 -13.53
N ASP A 75 -0.30 8.81 -14.08
CA ASP A 75 1.06 8.32 -13.90
C ASP A 75 1.51 8.79 -12.51
N THR A 76 1.79 7.86 -11.60
CA THR A 76 2.17 8.20 -10.23
C THR A 76 3.45 7.51 -9.80
N THR A 77 4.12 8.12 -8.82
CA THR A 77 5.23 7.49 -8.12
C THR A 77 5.18 7.92 -6.66
N HIS A 78 5.04 6.94 -5.77
CA HIS A 78 4.97 7.15 -4.33
C HIS A 78 6.27 6.69 -3.65
N PHE A 79 6.91 7.62 -2.95
CA PHE A 79 8.07 7.37 -2.12
C PHE A 79 7.64 7.30 -0.65
N LEU A 80 7.98 6.19 0.00
CA LEU A 80 7.79 6.01 1.43
C LEU A 80 9.13 6.08 2.15
N THR A 81 9.21 6.89 3.20
CA THR A 81 10.44 7.11 3.97
C THR A 81 10.12 7.20 5.46
N ASN A 82 11.15 7.18 6.31
CA ASN A 82 11.01 7.30 7.77
C ASN A 82 10.00 6.31 8.37
N VAL A 83 9.95 5.09 7.82
CA VAL A 83 9.03 4.05 8.29
C VAL A 83 9.44 3.62 9.69
N ARG A 84 8.48 3.66 10.62
CA ARG A 84 8.64 3.20 12.00
C ARG A 84 7.48 2.30 12.35
N VAL A 85 7.79 1.13 12.90
CA VAL A 85 6.80 0.11 13.27
C VAL A 85 6.96 -0.23 14.74
N SER A 86 5.85 -0.13 15.48
CA SER A 86 5.68 -0.68 16.82
C SER A 86 4.91 -1.99 16.69
N TYR A 87 5.55 -3.08 17.10
CA TYR A 87 5.04 -4.45 17.02
C TYR A 87 5.56 -5.23 18.24
N VAL A 88 4.72 -6.09 18.79
CA VAL A 88 5.06 -7.02 19.87
C VAL A 88 5.02 -8.43 19.28
N GLU A 89 6.12 -9.18 19.44
CA GLU A 89 6.22 -10.52 18.89
C GLU A 89 5.10 -11.43 19.38
N GLY A 90 4.40 -12.08 18.45
CA GLY A 90 3.28 -12.98 18.72
C GLY A 90 1.91 -12.31 18.78
N GLU A 91 1.83 -10.97 18.80
CA GLU A 91 0.57 -10.25 18.70
C GLU A 91 0.08 -10.17 17.25
N SER A 92 -1.24 -10.09 17.07
CA SER A 92 -1.86 -9.97 15.74
C SER A 92 -2.00 -8.53 15.27
N THR A 93 -1.54 -7.54 16.04
CA THR A 93 -1.68 -6.12 15.70
C THR A 93 -0.36 -5.39 15.73
N ALA A 94 -0.26 -4.36 14.89
CA ALA A 94 0.89 -3.46 14.86
C ALA A 94 0.47 -2.04 14.50
N VAL A 95 1.31 -1.08 14.85
CA VAL A 95 1.12 0.33 14.53
C VAL A 95 2.33 0.86 13.79
N GLY A 96 2.09 1.65 12.76
CA GLY A 96 3.15 2.22 11.92
C GLY A 96 3.01 3.71 11.70
N THR A 97 4.13 4.37 11.42
CA THR A 97 4.18 5.73 10.89
C THR A 97 5.18 5.82 9.76
N SER A 98 4.98 6.78 8.85
CA SER A 98 5.93 7.09 7.80
C SER A 98 5.71 8.49 7.21
N CYS A 99 6.65 8.91 6.36
CA CYS A 99 6.51 10.07 5.48
C CYS A 99 6.31 9.59 4.04
N GLY A 100 5.34 10.18 3.35
CA GLY A 100 5.08 9.97 1.92
C GLY A 100 5.47 11.18 1.09
N LEU A 101 6.00 10.93 -0.11
CA LEU A 101 6.10 11.92 -1.17
C LEU A 101 5.56 11.30 -2.46
N ALA A 102 4.55 11.92 -3.07
CA ALA A 102 3.88 11.36 -4.24
C ALA A 102 3.90 12.35 -5.40
N GLN A 103 4.43 11.92 -6.54
CA GLN A 103 4.34 12.66 -7.79
C GLN A 103 3.16 12.13 -8.60
N HIS A 104 2.35 13.04 -9.12
CA HIS A 104 1.21 12.71 -9.98
C HIS A 104 1.30 13.50 -11.28
N TYR A 105 1.08 12.81 -12.38
CA TYR A 105 0.95 13.38 -13.71
C TYR A 105 -0.32 12.85 -14.39
N ALA A 106 -0.81 13.60 -15.37
CA ALA A 106 -1.82 13.05 -16.27
C ALA A 106 -1.26 11.81 -17.02
N PRO A 107 -2.12 10.86 -17.45
CA PRO A 107 -1.67 9.62 -18.04
C PRO A 107 -0.76 9.84 -19.27
N GLY A 108 0.38 9.13 -19.29
CA GLY A 108 1.42 9.21 -20.31
C GLY A 108 2.25 10.51 -20.29
N GLN A 109 2.14 11.35 -19.26
CA GLN A 109 2.88 12.60 -19.13
C GLN A 109 4.08 12.52 -18.17
N GLY A 110 4.21 11.46 -17.36
CA GLY A 110 5.21 11.39 -16.29
C GLY A 110 6.67 11.43 -16.74
N LEU A 111 6.95 11.06 -17.99
CA LEU A 111 8.30 11.08 -18.59
C LEU A 111 8.51 12.22 -19.58
N ARG A 112 7.55 13.14 -19.72
CA ARG A 112 7.64 14.25 -20.68
C ARG A 112 8.13 15.51 -20.00
N ASP A 113 9.00 16.24 -20.68
CA ASP A 113 9.49 17.53 -20.22
C ASP A 113 8.36 18.55 -20.08
N ASN A 114 8.42 19.39 -19.04
CA ASN A 114 7.47 20.47 -18.75
C ASN A 114 6.00 20.02 -18.56
N SER A 115 5.76 18.74 -18.29
CA SER A 115 4.43 18.26 -17.91
C SER A 115 3.94 18.91 -16.63
N ARG A 116 2.65 19.28 -16.59
CA ARG A 116 2.00 19.68 -15.36
C ARG A 116 1.94 18.50 -14.39
N SER A 117 2.39 18.73 -13.16
CA SER A 117 2.40 17.73 -12.11
C SER A 117 1.76 18.25 -10.82
N LEU A 118 1.42 17.31 -9.94
CA LEU A 118 1.09 17.56 -8.55
C LEU A 118 2.07 16.78 -7.67
N LEU A 119 2.81 17.49 -6.83
CA LEU A 119 3.67 16.91 -5.79
C LEU A 119 2.94 17.01 -4.44
N VAL A 120 2.77 15.88 -3.76
CA VAL A 120 2.09 15.81 -2.46
C VAL A 120 3.05 15.23 -1.43
N GLY A 121 3.16 15.91 -0.28
CA GLY A 121 3.79 15.35 0.92
C GLY A 121 2.71 14.87 1.88
N SER A 122 2.95 13.70 2.49
CA SER A 122 2.01 13.07 3.43
C SER A 122 2.73 12.63 4.70
N LEU A 123 2.03 12.71 5.83
CA LEU A 123 2.39 11.99 7.05
C LEU A 123 1.36 10.91 7.25
N TYR A 124 1.82 9.69 7.49
CA TYR A 124 0.93 8.57 7.62
C TYR A 124 1.00 7.96 9.01
N TRP A 125 -0.17 7.53 9.48
CA TRP A 125 -0.38 6.67 10.62
C TRP A 125 -1.15 5.45 10.13
N TYR A 126 -0.76 4.27 10.61
CA TYR A 126 -1.36 3.02 10.18
C TYR A 126 -1.59 2.10 11.38
N GLU A 127 -2.67 1.34 11.31
CA GLU A 127 -2.95 0.21 12.18
C GLU A 127 -3.05 -1.02 11.29
N PHE A 128 -2.29 -2.06 11.65
CA PHE A 128 -2.25 -3.31 10.92
C PHE A 128 -2.79 -4.43 11.79
N VAL A 129 -3.48 -5.34 11.14
CA VAL A 129 -3.85 -6.64 11.67
C VAL A 129 -3.17 -7.71 10.83
N LYS A 130 -2.68 -8.76 11.47
CA LYS A 130 -2.10 -9.92 10.81
C LYS A 130 -3.19 -10.65 10.05
N ASP A 131 -2.91 -10.95 8.78
CA ASP A 131 -3.78 -11.81 8.00
C ASP A 131 -3.53 -13.27 8.40
N GLU A 132 -4.52 -13.90 9.02
CA GLU A 132 -4.46 -15.31 9.41
C GLU A 132 -4.45 -16.26 8.19
N SER A 133 -4.83 -15.76 7.00
CA SER A 133 -4.77 -16.53 5.75
C SER A 133 -3.35 -16.65 5.17
N ASP A 134 -2.42 -15.80 5.63
CA ASP A 134 -0.99 -15.88 5.32
C ASP A 134 -0.21 -16.83 6.27
N GLY A 135 -0.94 -17.56 7.11
CA GLY A 135 -0.41 -18.61 7.98
C GLY A 135 0.26 -19.73 7.19
N THR A 136 1.59 -19.66 7.09
CA THR A 136 2.43 -20.82 6.81
C THR A 136 2.07 -21.90 7.83
N SER A 137 1.36 -22.92 7.36
CA SER A 137 1.20 -24.17 8.09
C SER A 137 2.59 -24.71 8.42
N SER A 138 3.04 -24.52 9.66
CA SER A 138 4.10 -25.36 10.20
C SER A 138 3.53 -26.76 10.30
N SER A 139 3.77 -27.59 9.28
CA SER A 139 3.58 -29.03 9.39
C SER A 139 4.46 -29.52 10.53
N PRO A 140 3.93 -30.24 11.53
CA PRO A 140 4.76 -30.91 12.51
C PRO A 140 5.48 -32.08 11.83
N GLN A 141 6.81 -32.02 11.78
CA GLN A 141 7.69 -33.19 11.76
C GLN A 141 8.85 -32.96 12.72
#